data_AF-A0A351TFW0-F1
#
_entry.id   AF-A0A351TFW0-F1
#
_cell.length_a   1.000
_cell.length_b   1.000
_cell.length_c   1.000
_cell.angle_alpha   90.00
_cell.angle_beta   90.00
_cell.angle_gamma   90.00
#
_symmetry.space_group_name_H-M   'P 1'
#
loop_
_entity.id
_entity.type
_entity.pdbx_description
1 polymer ?
#
loop_
_entity_poly.entity_id
_entity_poly.type
_entity_poly.pdbx_seq_one_letter_code
_entity_poly.pdbx_strand_id
1 'polypeptide(L)'
;MMEVAKRYAYDENLEYPILASFDTCDSLFAFQPPSMLEEMGRVNVGVMFDDGCYPVVNSTYSILSVNANSRQKQGAWEFIAWLLGEEGQQVLMRNDGVPVSRKAFREKIDEDRKMLENGNPVSVGSSYLVKGKYVDEIREIEKEDITEEWIEAFIRAAEDARPLPVRTKPVLEVICEEAEDYFNGMKSLEEVIPVMENRVQLYLNENG
;
A
#
# COMPACT_ATOMS: atom_id res chain seq x y z
N MET A 1 -12.63 -26.26 12.01
CA MET A 1 -12.27 -24.82 11.96
C MET A 1 -11.90 -24.23 13.32
N MET A 2 -12.55 -24.60 14.43
CA MET A 2 -12.17 -24.17 15.80
C MET A 2 -10.69 -24.41 16.18
N GLU A 3 -10.01 -25.38 15.56
CA GLU A 3 -8.60 -25.69 15.84
C GLU A 3 -7.61 -24.68 15.23
N VAL A 4 -7.99 -24.03 14.13
CA VAL A 4 -7.16 -23.03 13.45
C VAL A 4 -7.24 -21.69 14.17
N ALA A 5 -8.44 -21.24 14.54
CA ALA A 5 -8.62 -20.00 15.31
C ALA A 5 -7.90 -20.04 16.67
N LYS A 6 -7.86 -21.19 17.35
CA LYS A 6 -7.08 -21.37 18.59
C LYS A 6 -5.57 -21.38 18.39
N ARG A 7 -5.07 -21.71 17.19
CA ARG A 7 -3.62 -21.70 16.87
C ARG A 7 -3.06 -20.32 16.59
N TYR A 8 -3.91 -19.35 16.27
CA TYR A 8 -3.50 -18.00 15.85
C TYR A 8 -4.12 -16.88 16.69
N ALA A 9 -4.81 -17.21 17.78
CA ALA A 9 -5.19 -16.21 18.78
C ALA A 9 -3.91 -15.62 19.36
N TYR A 10 -3.71 -14.31 19.19
CA TYR A 10 -2.53 -13.61 19.69
C TYR A 10 -2.33 -13.90 21.18
N ASP A 11 -1.20 -14.50 21.51
CA ASP A 11 -0.74 -14.81 22.87
C ASP A 11 0.63 -14.17 23.03
N GLU A 12 0.74 -13.23 23.96
CA GLU A 12 1.98 -12.52 24.24
C GLU A 12 3.15 -13.44 24.67
N ASN A 13 2.86 -14.69 25.06
CA ASN A 13 3.85 -15.67 25.50
C ASN A 13 4.26 -16.66 24.40
N LEU A 14 3.64 -16.62 23.22
CA LEU A 14 3.95 -17.54 22.11
C LEU A 14 4.78 -16.84 21.02
N GLU A 15 5.88 -17.48 20.61
CA GLU A 15 6.68 -17.03 19.46
C GLU A 15 5.94 -17.36 18.15
N TYR A 16 5.23 -16.39 17.58
CA TYR A 16 4.62 -16.53 16.27
C TYR A 16 5.62 -16.19 15.15
N PRO A 17 5.80 -17.06 14.13
CA PRO A 17 6.51 -16.67 12.92
C PRO A 17 5.73 -15.56 12.21
N ILE A 18 6.44 -14.59 11.63
CA ILE A 18 5.80 -13.53 10.84
C ILE A 18 5.32 -14.15 9.53
N LEU A 19 3.99 -14.20 9.37
CA LEU A 19 3.35 -14.76 8.18
C LEU A 19 3.13 -13.72 7.08
N ALA A 20 3.10 -12.44 7.45
CA ALA A 20 2.93 -11.32 6.53
C ALA A 20 3.55 -10.04 7.11
N SER A 21 4.08 -9.19 6.25
CA SER A 21 4.56 -7.84 6.59
C SER A 21 4.05 -6.85 5.55
N PHE A 22 3.96 -5.58 5.94
CA PHE A 22 3.71 -4.51 4.99
C PHE A 22 5.02 -4.10 4.32
N ASP A 23 4.94 -3.81 3.03
CA ASP A 23 6.04 -3.26 2.26
C ASP A 23 5.56 -1.98 1.54
N THR A 24 6.46 -1.03 1.37
CA THR A 24 6.16 0.28 0.79
C THR A 24 6.94 0.50 -0.49
N CYS A 25 6.22 0.82 -1.56
CA CYS A 25 6.78 1.14 -2.87
C CYS A 25 6.90 2.66 -3.03
N ASP A 26 7.93 3.26 -2.43
CA ASP A 26 8.14 4.72 -2.39
C ASP A 26 9.36 5.22 -3.17
N SER A 27 10.22 4.32 -3.65
CA SER A 27 11.38 4.66 -4.48
C SER A 27 11.84 3.45 -5.30
N LEU A 28 12.57 3.70 -6.39
CA LEU A 28 13.13 2.64 -7.23
C LEU A 28 14.10 1.73 -6.43
N PHE A 29 14.87 2.32 -5.51
CA PHE A 29 15.88 1.61 -4.73
C PHE A 29 15.29 0.78 -3.58
N ALA A 30 14.21 1.24 -2.95
CA ALA A 30 13.54 0.50 -1.87
C ALA A 30 12.61 -0.59 -2.39
N PHE A 31 12.10 -0.46 -3.62
CA PHE A 31 11.23 -1.44 -4.24
C PHE A 31 11.89 -2.83 -4.34
N GLN A 32 11.14 -3.89 -4.07
CA GLN A 32 11.60 -5.28 -4.23
C GLN A 32 10.86 -5.94 -5.39
N PRO A 33 11.53 -6.27 -6.52
CA PRO A 33 10.85 -6.94 -7.62
C PRO A 33 10.49 -8.38 -7.26
N PRO A 34 9.55 -9.01 -8.00
CA PRO A 34 9.10 -10.38 -7.74
C PRO A 34 10.24 -11.40 -7.65
N SER A 35 11.23 -11.33 -8.54
CA SER A 35 12.42 -12.22 -8.52
C SER A 35 13.18 -12.15 -7.20
N MET A 36 13.42 -10.94 -6.67
CA MET A 36 14.06 -10.76 -5.36
C MET A 36 13.21 -11.32 -4.22
N LEU A 37 11.89 -11.09 -4.26
CA LEU A 37 10.99 -11.64 -3.24
C LEU A 37 11.02 -13.17 -3.25
N GLU A 38 11.02 -13.80 -4.43
CA GLU A 38 11.09 -15.26 -4.59
C GLU A 38 12.39 -15.84 -4.01
N GLU A 39 13.54 -15.20 -4.24
CA GLU A 39 14.82 -15.60 -3.63
C GLU A 39 14.79 -15.54 -2.09
N MET A 40 14.04 -14.58 -1.55
CA MET A 40 13.81 -14.44 -0.09
C MET A 40 12.74 -15.42 0.43
N GLY A 41 12.13 -16.25 -0.42
CA GLY A 41 11.01 -17.13 -0.06
C GLY A 41 9.73 -16.38 0.27
N ARG A 42 9.54 -15.20 -0.33
CA ARG A 42 8.40 -14.29 -0.13
C ARG A 42 7.62 -14.11 -1.43
N VAL A 43 6.39 -13.62 -1.32
CA VAL A 43 5.55 -13.27 -2.47
C VAL A 43 4.71 -12.05 -2.11
N ASN A 44 4.48 -11.15 -3.07
CA ASN A 44 3.54 -10.06 -2.89
C ASN A 44 2.10 -10.60 -3.06
N VAL A 45 1.22 -10.32 -2.09
CA VAL A 45 -0.17 -10.77 -2.11
C VAL A 45 -1.14 -9.66 -2.52
N GLY A 46 -0.71 -8.39 -2.47
CA GLY A 46 -1.57 -7.22 -2.70
C GLY A 46 -2.72 -7.10 -1.70
N VAL A 47 -3.61 -6.15 -1.96
CA VAL A 47 -4.90 -6.00 -1.27
C VAL A 47 -6.00 -6.51 -2.19
N MET A 48 -6.96 -7.25 -1.64
CA MET A 48 -8.07 -7.82 -2.40
C MET A 48 -9.09 -6.75 -2.83
N PHE A 49 -9.45 -6.79 -4.10
CA PHE A 49 -10.55 -6.07 -4.74
C PHE A 49 -11.43 -7.07 -5.51
N ASP A 50 -12.57 -6.61 -6.04
CA ASP A 50 -13.58 -7.47 -6.71
C ASP A 50 -13.04 -8.26 -7.92
N ASP A 51 -11.98 -7.78 -8.54
CA ASP A 51 -11.36 -8.32 -9.76
C ASP A 51 -9.91 -8.77 -9.55
N GLY A 52 -9.47 -8.95 -8.30
CA GLY A 52 -8.14 -9.48 -7.98
C GLY A 52 -7.42 -8.73 -6.87
N CYS A 53 -6.15 -9.06 -6.66
CA CYS A 53 -5.31 -8.40 -5.67
C CYS A 53 -4.35 -7.40 -6.32
N TYR A 54 -4.26 -6.20 -5.75
CA TYR A 54 -3.49 -5.09 -6.32
C TYR A 54 -2.71 -4.34 -5.23
N PRO A 55 -1.60 -3.66 -5.58
CA PRO A 55 -0.98 -2.66 -4.72
C PRO A 55 -1.99 -1.57 -4.37
N VAL A 56 -1.82 -0.95 -3.21
CA VAL A 56 -2.69 0.15 -2.79
C VAL A 56 -1.92 1.44 -2.67
N VAL A 57 -2.53 2.51 -3.18
CA VAL A 57 -2.07 3.87 -2.89
C VAL A 57 -2.49 4.20 -1.47
N ASN A 58 -1.52 4.53 -0.61
CA ASN A 58 -1.81 5.09 0.70
C ASN A 58 -2.45 6.48 0.53
N SER A 59 -3.77 6.51 0.58
CA SER A 59 -4.58 7.70 0.33
C SER A 59 -4.72 8.62 1.54
N THR A 60 -4.19 8.22 2.71
CA THR A 60 -4.31 8.99 3.96
C THR A 60 -3.72 10.40 3.85
N TYR A 61 -2.76 10.63 2.95
CA TYR A 61 -2.10 11.93 2.78
C TYR A 61 -2.09 12.48 1.35
N SER A 62 -2.68 11.76 0.38
CA SER A 62 -2.47 12.03 -1.06
C SER A 62 -3.74 12.40 -1.83
N ILE A 63 -4.85 12.68 -1.14
CA ILE A 63 -6.08 13.16 -1.79
C ILE A 63 -6.10 14.69 -1.79
N LEU A 64 -6.02 15.29 -2.98
CA LEU A 64 -6.31 16.71 -3.18
C LEU A 64 -7.80 16.88 -3.45
N SER A 65 -8.46 17.79 -2.73
CA SER A 65 -9.91 18.00 -2.84
C SER A 65 -10.28 19.47 -2.63
N VAL A 66 -11.32 19.92 -3.33
CA VAL A 66 -11.88 21.28 -3.18
C VAL A 66 -13.15 21.20 -2.34
N ASN A 67 -13.21 22.00 -1.27
CA ASN A 67 -14.41 22.09 -0.46
C ASN A 67 -15.60 22.62 -1.30
N ALA A 68 -16.70 21.88 -1.34
CA ALA A 68 -17.91 22.22 -2.08
C ALA A 68 -18.53 23.58 -1.65
N ASN A 69 -18.30 24.01 -0.41
CA ASN A 69 -18.77 25.29 0.13
C ASN A 69 -17.74 26.43 -0.02
N SER A 70 -16.56 26.17 -0.61
CA SER A 70 -15.56 27.21 -0.82
C SER A 70 -16.12 28.33 -1.71
N ARG A 71 -15.83 29.58 -1.37
CA ARG A 71 -16.10 30.74 -2.22
C ARG A 71 -15.03 30.91 -3.31
N GLN A 72 -13.90 30.22 -3.19
CA GLN A 72 -12.73 30.35 -4.06
C GLN A 72 -12.42 29.03 -4.79
N LYS A 73 -13.44 28.35 -5.32
CA LYS A 73 -13.29 27.05 -5.98
C LYS A 73 -12.32 27.11 -7.16
N GLN A 74 -12.40 28.18 -7.96
CA GLN A 74 -11.56 28.36 -9.14
C GLN A 74 -10.08 28.46 -8.77
N GLY A 75 -9.72 29.31 -7.80
CA GLY A 75 -8.33 29.42 -7.35
C GLY A 75 -7.81 28.14 -6.69
N ALA A 76 -8.65 27.43 -5.92
CA ALA A 76 -8.26 26.14 -5.36
C ALA A 76 -8.02 25.08 -6.45
N TRP A 77 -8.85 25.07 -7.49
CA TRP A 77 -8.67 24.20 -8.66
C TRP A 77 -7.39 24.53 -9.42
N GLU A 78 -7.12 25.81 -9.70
CA GLU A 78 -5.90 26.26 -10.36
C GLU A 78 -4.64 25.87 -9.59
N PHE A 79 -4.68 25.96 -8.25
CA PHE A 79 -3.56 25.53 -7.41
C PHE A 79 -3.32 24.01 -7.48
N ILE A 80 -4.39 23.20 -7.41
CA ILE A 80 -4.27 21.74 -7.59
C ILE A 80 -3.75 21.41 -8.99
N ALA A 81 -4.25 22.09 -10.03
CA ALA A 81 -3.78 21.90 -11.40
C ALA A 81 -2.30 22.24 -11.55
N TRP A 82 -1.81 23.28 -10.87
CA TRP A 82 -0.39 23.62 -10.84
C TRP A 82 0.44 22.54 -10.12
N LEU A 83 -0.01 22.02 -8.96
CA LEU A 83 0.66 20.93 -8.24
C LEU A 83 0.81 19.66 -9.10
N LEU A 84 -0.22 19.34 -9.90
CA LEU A 84 -0.23 18.21 -10.82
C LEU A 84 0.47 18.51 -12.16
N GLY A 85 0.75 19.78 -12.43
CA GLY A 85 1.49 20.24 -13.60
C GLY A 85 2.98 19.91 -13.51
N GLU A 86 3.68 20.12 -14.63
CA GLU A 86 5.10 19.77 -14.77
C GLU A 86 5.98 20.39 -13.68
N GLU A 87 5.84 21.69 -13.41
CA GLU A 87 6.62 22.40 -12.40
C GLU A 87 6.40 21.81 -11.00
N GLY A 88 5.14 21.57 -10.60
CA GLY A 88 4.82 20.98 -9.31
C GLY A 88 5.37 19.56 -9.14
N GLN A 89 5.28 18.73 -10.18
CA GLN A 89 5.80 17.36 -10.17
C GLN A 89 7.34 17.32 -10.14
N GLN A 90 8.02 18.25 -10.82
CA GLN A 90 9.48 18.39 -10.77
C GLN A 90 9.97 18.77 -9.36
N VAL A 91 9.22 19.61 -8.63
CA VAL A 91 9.53 19.92 -7.23
C VAL A 91 9.38 18.69 -6.33
N LEU A 92 8.36 17.85 -6.56
CA LEU A 92 8.17 16.60 -5.81
C LEU A 92 9.33 15.62 -6.03
N MET A 93 9.76 15.44 -7.29
CA MET A 93 10.88 14.56 -7.63
C MET A 93 12.17 14.91 -6.89
N ARG A 94 12.46 16.22 -6.71
CA ARG A 94 13.66 16.71 -6.02
C ARG A 94 13.67 16.46 -4.51
N ASN A 95 12.53 16.13 -3.92
CA ASN A 95 12.39 15.84 -2.50
C ASN A 95 12.12 14.33 -2.27
N ASP A 96 12.67 13.49 -3.15
CA ASP A 96 12.53 12.03 -3.12
C ASP A 96 11.08 11.52 -3.16
N GLY A 97 10.15 12.34 -3.66
CA GLY A 97 8.75 11.94 -3.85
C GLY A 97 8.54 11.16 -5.14
N VAL A 98 7.54 10.26 -5.13
CA VAL A 98 7.05 9.59 -6.34
C VAL A 98 6.05 10.50 -7.06
N PRO A 99 6.36 11.01 -8.26
CA PRO A 99 5.42 11.86 -9.00
C PRO A 99 4.25 11.03 -9.56
N VAL A 100 3.09 11.67 -9.68
CA VAL A 100 1.87 11.07 -10.26
C VAL A 100 1.76 11.29 -11.78
N SER A 101 2.60 12.16 -12.35
CA SER A 101 2.72 12.32 -13.80
C SER A 101 3.57 11.19 -14.39
N ARG A 102 3.05 10.46 -15.38
CA ARG A 102 3.79 9.40 -16.09
C ARG A 102 5.12 9.89 -16.68
N LYS A 103 5.17 11.12 -17.19
CA LYS A 103 6.39 11.71 -17.76
C LYS A 103 7.43 11.91 -16.65
N ALA A 104 7.04 12.62 -15.59
CA ALA A 104 7.91 12.91 -14.45
C ALA A 104 8.39 11.61 -13.76
N PHE A 105 7.52 10.60 -13.65
CA PHE A 105 7.86 9.30 -13.08
C PHE A 105 8.95 8.58 -13.89
N ARG A 106 8.87 8.60 -15.22
CA ARG A 106 9.93 8.04 -16.08
C ARG A 106 11.23 8.84 -15.99
N GLU A 107 11.13 10.16 -15.95
CA GLU A 107 12.31 11.03 -15.75
C GLU A 107 13.00 10.76 -14.42
N LYS A 108 12.24 10.52 -13.34
CA LYS A 108 12.78 10.14 -12.02
C LYS A 108 13.54 8.82 -12.07
N ILE A 109 12.99 7.80 -12.74
CA ILE A 109 13.67 6.51 -12.94
C ILE A 109 15.00 6.72 -13.69
N ASP A 110 15.00 7.55 -14.74
CA ASP A 110 16.23 7.84 -15.49
C ASP A 110 17.26 8.60 -14.65
N GLU A 111 16.83 9.53 -13.77
CA GLU A 111 17.69 10.22 -12.82
C GLU A 111 18.29 9.26 -11.79
N ASP A 112 17.48 8.37 -11.21
CA ASP A 112 17.91 7.36 -10.24
C ASP A 112 18.96 6.42 -10.85
N ARG A 113 18.78 6.01 -12.11
CA ARG A 113 19.78 5.22 -12.83
C ARG A 113 21.09 5.98 -13.04
N LYS A 114 21.02 7.25 -13.43
CA LYS A 114 22.22 8.11 -13.60
C LYS A 114 22.96 8.32 -12.29
N MET A 115 22.28 8.33 -11.15
CA MET A 115 22.93 8.42 -9.84
C MET A 115 23.86 7.22 -9.60
N LEU A 116 23.42 6.01 -9.95
CA LEU A 116 24.20 4.78 -9.83
C LEU A 116 25.36 4.70 -10.83
N GLU A 117 25.27 5.35 -11.99
CA GLU A 117 26.37 5.40 -12.98
C GLU A 117 27.66 6.06 -12.46
N ASN A 118 27.54 6.90 -11.42
CA ASN A 118 28.70 7.51 -10.77
C ASN A 118 29.48 6.53 -9.87
N GLY A 119 29.03 5.28 -9.76
CA GLY A 119 29.73 4.19 -9.07
C GLY A 119 29.59 4.19 -7.55
N ASN A 120 28.71 5.03 -7.00
CA ASN A 120 28.41 5.02 -5.57
C ASN A 120 27.14 4.21 -5.32
N PRO A 121 27.18 3.14 -4.51
CA PRO A 121 25.99 2.40 -4.13
C PRO A 121 25.04 3.29 -3.31
N VAL A 122 23.74 2.99 -3.40
CA VAL A 122 22.72 3.62 -2.56
C VAL A 122 22.39 2.68 -1.40
N SER A 123 22.58 3.14 -0.17
CA SER A 123 22.20 2.37 1.02
C SER A 123 20.71 2.56 1.33
N VAL A 124 19.96 1.45 1.32
CA VAL A 124 18.55 1.39 1.67
C VAL A 124 18.40 0.69 3.00
N GLY A 125 17.87 1.40 4.00
CA GLY A 125 17.56 0.83 5.31
C GLY A 125 16.15 0.24 5.34
N SER A 126 16.00 -0.92 5.96
CA SER A 126 14.71 -1.52 6.29
C SER A 126 14.72 -1.97 7.75
N SER A 127 13.56 -1.89 8.41
CA SER A 127 13.39 -2.39 9.78
C SER A 127 12.18 -3.29 9.82
N TYR A 128 12.36 -4.51 10.31
CA TYR A 128 11.28 -5.47 10.44
C TYR A 128 11.39 -6.21 11.77
N LEU A 129 10.24 -6.70 12.24
CA LEU A 129 10.22 -7.53 13.42
C LEU A 129 10.76 -8.92 13.07
N VAL A 130 11.51 -9.54 13.96
CA VAL A 130 11.86 -10.96 13.93
C VAL A 130 11.76 -11.45 15.37
N LYS A 131 10.86 -12.39 15.64
CA LYS A 131 10.61 -12.92 16.99
C LYS A 131 10.37 -11.81 18.02
N GLY A 132 9.54 -10.81 17.66
CA GLY A 132 9.18 -9.69 18.53
C GLY A 132 10.29 -8.66 18.77
N LYS A 133 11.43 -8.75 18.08
CA LYS A 133 12.52 -7.76 18.14
C LYS A 133 12.69 -7.08 16.80
N TYR A 134 12.91 -5.76 16.81
CA TYR A 134 13.28 -5.04 15.60
C TYR A 134 14.67 -5.48 15.14
N VAL A 135 14.77 -5.79 13.86
CA VAL A 135 16.01 -6.05 13.13
C VAL A 135 16.10 -5.00 12.05
N ASP A 136 17.20 -4.25 12.08
CA ASP A 136 17.53 -3.30 11.03
C ASP A 136 18.46 -3.97 10.03
N GLU A 137 18.16 -3.79 8.75
CA GLU A 137 18.93 -4.32 7.63
C GLU A 137 19.22 -3.18 6.67
N ILE A 138 20.49 -3.04 6.29
CA ILE A 138 20.93 -2.11 5.25
C ILE A 138 21.28 -2.92 4.02
N ARG A 139 20.66 -2.59 2.90
CA ARG A 139 20.98 -3.13 1.57
C ARG A 139 21.72 -2.06 0.79
N GLU A 140 22.83 -2.44 0.17
CA GLU A 140 23.49 -1.59 -0.81
C GLU A 140 22.94 -1.95 -2.19
N ILE A 141 22.43 -0.94 -2.90
CA ILE A 141 21.93 -1.06 -4.26
C ILE A 141 23.00 -0.51 -5.19
N GLU A 142 23.52 -1.38 -6.05
CA GLU A 142 24.46 -1.06 -7.10
C GLU A 142 23.75 -0.93 -8.46
N LYS A 143 24.49 -0.47 -9.46
CA LYS A 143 23.96 -0.31 -10.83
C LYS A 143 23.46 -1.63 -11.40
N GLU A 144 24.16 -2.72 -11.10
CA GLU A 144 23.92 -4.07 -11.59
C GLU A 144 22.62 -4.67 -11.03
N ASP A 145 22.17 -4.21 -9.86
CA ASP A 145 20.92 -4.65 -9.24
C ASP A 145 19.69 -4.10 -9.97
N ILE A 146 19.77 -2.88 -10.48
CA ILE A 146 18.66 -2.20 -11.16
C ILE A 146 18.57 -2.67 -12.63
N THR A 147 17.94 -3.83 -12.80
CA THR A 147 17.65 -4.44 -14.11
C THR A 147 16.42 -3.84 -14.79
N GLU A 148 16.22 -4.15 -16.07
CA GLU A 148 15.00 -3.74 -16.79
C GLU A 148 13.75 -4.38 -16.17
N GLU A 149 13.84 -5.63 -15.70
CA GLU A 149 12.74 -6.31 -15.00
C GLU A 149 12.33 -5.54 -13.74
N TRP A 150 13.33 -5.05 -12.97
CA TRP A 150 13.11 -4.25 -11.77
C TRP A 150 12.32 -2.98 -12.09
N ILE A 151 12.76 -2.26 -13.13
CA ILE A 151 12.13 -1.01 -13.58
C ILE A 151 10.70 -1.28 -14.07
N GLU A 152 10.51 -2.30 -14.91
CA GLU A 152 9.18 -2.66 -15.40
C GLU A 152 8.24 -3.09 -14.27
N ALA A 153 8.74 -3.85 -13.30
CA ALA A 153 7.95 -4.26 -12.13
C ALA A 153 7.56 -3.06 -11.26
N PHE A 154 8.46 -2.10 -11.07
CA PHE A 154 8.18 -0.85 -10.35
C PHE A 154 7.14 0.00 -11.09
N ILE A 155 7.26 0.13 -12.41
CA ILE A 155 6.27 0.83 -13.24
C ILE A 155 4.90 0.14 -13.16
N ARG A 156 4.86 -1.18 -13.32
CA ARG A 156 3.63 -1.97 -13.21
C ARG A 156 2.97 -1.79 -11.83
N ALA A 157 3.75 -1.85 -10.75
CA ALA A 157 3.24 -1.65 -9.41
C ALA A 157 2.58 -0.27 -9.24
N ALA A 158 3.16 0.78 -9.82
CA ALA A 158 2.58 2.12 -9.81
C ALA A 158 1.32 2.25 -10.71
N GLU A 159 1.31 1.61 -11.88
CA GLU A 159 0.16 1.64 -12.82
C GLU A 159 -1.04 0.82 -12.32
N ASP A 160 -0.78 -0.28 -11.63
CA ASP A 160 -1.79 -1.18 -11.07
C ASP A 160 -2.26 -0.74 -9.67
N ALA A 161 -1.61 0.24 -9.06
CA ALA A 161 -1.95 0.70 -7.71
C ALA A 161 -3.35 1.30 -7.65
N ARG A 162 -4.13 0.88 -6.65
CA ARG A 162 -5.52 1.29 -6.49
C ARG A 162 -5.75 2.13 -5.24
N PRO A 163 -6.63 3.14 -5.29
CA PRO A 163 -7.03 3.85 -4.09
C PRO A 163 -7.92 2.95 -3.23
N LEU A 164 -7.71 3.00 -1.92
CA LEU A 164 -8.64 2.40 -0.97
C LEU A 164 -9.93 3.24 -0.87
N PRO A 165 -11.10 2.60 -0.61
CA PRO A 165 -12.33 3.33 -0.43
C PRO A 165 -12.23 4.31 0.76
N VAL A 166 -12.82 5.49 0.61
CA VAL A 166 -12.85 6.51 1.65
C VAL A 166 -14.05 6.32 2.56
N ARG A 167 -13.95 6.76 3.83
CA ARG A 167 -15.04 6.74 4.81
C ARG A 167 -15.61 5.33 5.09
N THR A 168 -14.77 4.31 5.05
CA THR A 168 -15.14 2.91 5.32
C THR A 168 -15.41 2.59 6.78
N LYS A 169 -15.13 3.53 7.71
CA LYS A 169 -15.24 3.28 9.15
C LYS A 169 -16.57 2.62 9.58
N PRO A 170 -17.75 3.14 9.19
CA PRO A 170 -19.02 2.51 9.60
C PRO A 170 -19.22 1.11 9.01
N VAL A 171 -18.74 0.88 7.77
CA VAL A 171 -18.77 -0.46 7.14
C VAL A 171 -17.86 -1.43 7.90
N LEU A 172 -16.65 -0.99 8.27
CA LEU A 172 -15.71 -1.79 9.05
C LEU A 172 -16.25 -2.10 10.46
N GLU A 173 -16.95 -1.15 11.09
CA GLU A 173 -17.60 -1.37 12.38
C GLU A 173 -18.65 -2.49 12.28
N VAL A 174 -19.52 -2.47 11.27
CA VAL A 174 -20.50 -3.55 11.02
C VAL A 174 -19.80 -4.90 10.81
N ILE A 175 -18.73 -4.93 10.01
CA ILE A 175 -17.97 -6.17 9.77
C ILE A 175 -17.37 -6.71 11.07
N CYS A 176 -16.73 -5.85 11.87
CA CYS A 176 -16.11 -6.25 13.13
C CYS A 176 -17.14 -6.77 14.14
N GLU A 177 -18.29 -6.09 14.26
CA GLU A 177 -19.38 -6.50 15.15
C GLU A 177 -19.93 -7.88 14.80
N GLU A 178 -20.24 -8.12 13.52
CA GLU A 178 -20.79 -9.43 13.10
C GLU A 178 -19.74 -10.54 13.14
N ALA A 179 -18.46 -10.21 12.88
CA ALA A 179 -17.37 -11.17 12.97
C ALA A 179 -17.10 -11.65 14.40
N GLU A 180 -17.40 -10.84 15.42
CA GLU A 180 -17.19 -11.20 16.83
C GLU A 180 -17.91 -12.51 17.20
N ASP A 181 -19.17 -12.64 16.79
CA ASP A 181 -20.02 -13.83 17.01
C ASP A 181 -19.48 -15.10 16.33
N TYR A 182 -18.78 -14.94 15.21
CA TYR A 182 -18.11 -16.06 14.56
C TYR A 182 -16.84 -16.47 15.33
N PHE A 183 -16.00 -15.51 15.69
CA PHE A 183 -14.73 -15.78 16.37
C PHE A 183 -14.89 -16.29 17.80
N ASN A 184 -15.96 -15.91 18.50
CA ASN A 184 -16.30 -16.47 19.81
C ASN A 184 -17.08 -17.82 19.73
N GLY A 185 -17.41 -18.27 18.51
CA GLY A 185 -18.06 -19.55 18.25
C GLY A 185 -19.57 -19.57 18.54
N MET A 186 -20.21 -18.40 18.70
CA MET A 186 -21.67 -18.32 18.88
C MET A 186 -22.44 -18.57 17.60
N LYS A 187 -21.91 -18.16 16.43
CA LYS A 187 -22.51 -18.35 15.11
C LYS A 187 -21.53 -19.02 14.14
N SER A 188 -22.07 -19.80 13.20
CA SER A 188 -21.33 -20.30 12.06
C SER A 188 -21.08 -19.21 11.00
N LEU A 189 -20.17 -19.47 10.06
CA LEU A 189 -19.89 -18.56 8.96
C LEU A 189 -21.15 -18.33 8.10
N GLU A 190 -21.91 -19.40 7.88
CA GLU A 190 -23.17 -19.42 7.13
C GLU A 190 -24.27 -18.59 7.80
N GLU A 191 -24.21 -18.39 9.12
CA GLU A 191 -25.14 -17.55 9.87
C GLU A 191 -24.69 -16.08 9.92
N VAL A 192 -23.38 -15.83 10.04
CA VAL A 192 -22.82 -14.47 10.15
C VAL A 192 -22.83 -13.72 8.81
N ILE A 193 -22.42 -14.38 7.72
CA ILE A 193 -22.26 -13.71 6.42
C ILE A 193 -23.55 -13.02 5.94
N PRO A 194 -24.72 -13.68 5.90
CA PRO A 194 -25.94 -13.05 5.39
C PRO A 194 -26.38 -11.84 6.22
N VAL A 195 -26.14 -11.86 7.53
CA VAL A 195 -26.47 -10.74 8.43
C VAL A 195 -25.53 -9.57 8.17
N MET A 196 -24.23 -9.84 8.07
CA MET A 196 -23.20 -8.84 7.77
C MET A 196 -23.47 -8.16 6.42
N GLU A 197 -23.70 -8.93 5.36
CA GLU A 197 -24.00 -8.41 4.02
C GLU A 197 -25.25 -7.52 4.04
N ASN A 198 -26.33 -7.97 4.69
CA ASN A 198 -27.57 -7.20 4.79
C ASN A 198 -27.36 -5.86 5.53
N ARG A 199 -26.64 -5.87 6.65
CA ARG A 199 -26.35 -4.64 7.41
C ARG A 199 -25.48 -3.66 6.64
N VAL A 200 -24.45 -4.16 5.96
CA VAL A 200 -23.60 -3.32 5.07
C VAL A 200 -24.44 -2.74 3.94
N GLN A 201 -25.26 -3.55 3.26
CA GLN A 201 -26.10 -3.08 2.16
C GLN A 201 -27.12 -2.03 2.61
N LEU A 202 -27.72 -2.20 3.79
CA LEU A 202 -28.64 -1.23 4.36
C LEU A 202 -27.94 0.12 4.58
N TYR A 203 -26.76 0.12 5.21
CA TYR A 203 -25.96 1.32 5.41
C TYR A 203 -25.62 2.03 4.08
N LEU A 204 -25.22 1.26 3.06
CA LEU A 204 -24.90 1.81 1.74
C LEU A 204 -26.13 2.40 1.05
N ASN A 205 -27.31 1.79 1.18
CA ASN A 205 -28.55 2.32 0.61
C ASN A 205 -29.00 3.64 1.28
N GLU A 206 -28.70 3.82 2.57
CA GLU A 206 -29.07 5.02 3.34
C GLU A 206 -28.11 6.19 3.14
N ASN A 207 -26.85 5.90 2.77
CA ASN A 207 -25.76 6.90 2.71
C ASN A 207 -25.10 7.03 1.33
N GLY A 208 -25.62 6.33 0.31
CA GLY A 208 -25.16 6.35 -1.08
C GLY A 208 -25.71 7.49 -1.91
#